data_AF-A0A838FM32-F1
#
_entry.id   AF-A0A838FM32-F1
#
_cell.length_a   1.000
_cell.length_b   1.000
_cell.length_c   1.000
_cell.angle_alpha   90.00
_cell.angle_beta   90.00
_cell.angle_gamma   90.00
#
_symmetry.space_group_name_H-M   'P 1'
#
loop_
_entity.id
_entity.type
_entity.pdbx_description
1 polymer ?
#
loop_
_entity_poly.entity_id
_entity_poly.type
_entity_poly.pdbx_seq_one_letter_code
_entity_poly.pdbx_strand_id
1 'polypeptide(L)'
;MNNVLQKLGLSEDNAGAFDGEWRGSGPVIEKFSPIDGKLLARVRTASDEEYERTITRAHEAFLKWRTTPGPVRGETVRQLGDALRKAKSDLAQLVTLEMGKIVAEGEGEVQEMIDICDFAVGQSRMLYGLTIQSERPSHRLMEQWHPLGLVGIISAFNFPVAVWSWNAALAAVCG
;
A
#
# COMPACT_ATOMS: atom_id res chain seq x y z
N MET A 1 -1.99 -11.12 -25.26
CA MET A 1 -1.21 -10.85 -24.03
C MET A 1 -1.18 -9.37 -23.64
N ASN A 2 -1.41 -8.39 -24.53
CA ASN A 2 -1.41 -6.95 -24.19
C ASN A 2 -2.67 -6.38 -23.47
N ASN A 3 -3.66 -7.21 -23.08
CA ASN A 3 -4.93 -6.70 -22.55
C ASN A 3 -4.83 -6.32 -21.05
N VAL A 4 -4.16 -7.15 -20.24
CA VAL A 4 -4.12 -6.92 -18.78
C VAL A 4 -3.32 -5.67 -18.39
N LEU A 5 -2.16 -5.44 -19.03
CA LEU A 5 -1.33 -4.27 -18.76
C LEU A 5 -2.11 -2.97 -19.05
N GLN A 6 -2.78 -2.90 -20.20
CA GLN A 6 -3.59 -1.74 -20.59
C GLN A 6 -4.77 -1.49 -19.64
N LYS A 7 -5.47 -2.54 -19.19
CA LYS A 7 -6.56 -2.41 -18.21
C LYS A 7 -6.09 -1.87 -16.85
N LEU A 8 -4.86 -2.20 -16.46
CA LEU A 8 -4.23 -1.69 -15.25
C LEU A 8 -3.55 -0.31 -15.46
N GLY A 9 -3.69 0.28 -16.65
CA GLY A 9 -3.12 1.58 -16.98
C GLY A 9 -1.60 1.58 -17.19
N LEU A 10 -1.01 0.41 -17.43
CA LEU A 10 0.43 0.25 -17.69
C LEU A 10 0.76 0.41 -19.17
N SER A 11 1.90 1.06 -19.43
CA SER A 11 2.51 1.23 -20.75
C SER A 11 3.80 0.42 -20.89
N GLU A 12 4.47 0.51 -22.05
CA GLU A 12 5.79 -0.11 -22.24
C GLU A 12 6.86 0.50 -21.33
N ASP A 13 6.79 1.81 -21.08
CA ASP A 13 7.65 2.54 -20.16
C ASP A 13 6.80 3.19 -19.07
N ASN A 14 7.08 2.89 -17.80
CA ASN A 14 6.29 3.33 -16.65
C ASN A 14 7.16 4.14 -15.68
N ALA A 15 6.55 5.15 -15.08
CA ALA A 15 7.11 5.88 -13.95
C ALA A 15 7.14 4.97 -12.70
N GLY A 16 8.29 4.87 -12.04
CA GLY A 16 8.51 4.02 -10.85
C GLY A 16 8.36 4.73 -9.51
N ALA A 17 8.06 6.03 -9.50
CA ALA A 17 7.83 6.81 -8.30
C ALA A 17 6.48 7.54 -8.34
N PHE A 18 5.83 7.66 -7.19
CA PHE A 18 4.58 8.40 -7.04
C PHE A 18 4.53 9.09 -5.69
N ASP A 19 4.31 10.40 -5.69
CA ASP A 19 4.14 11.21 -4.48
C ASP A 19 2.94 12.18 -4.58
N GLY A 20 1.96 11.81 -5.41
CA GLY A 20 0.85 12.65 -5.87
C GLY A 20 0.94 13.00 -7.36
N GLU A 21 2.12 12.82 -7.95
CA GLU A 21 2.38 12.86 -9.39
C GLU A 21 3.30 11.69 -9.76
N TRP A 22 3.12 11.11 -10.94
CA TRP A 22 3.98 10.05 -11.46
C TRP A 22 5.33 10.61 -11.90
N ARG A 23 6.41 9.95 -11.46
CA ARG A 23 7.80 10.36 -11.69
C ARG A 23 8.74 9.17 -11.86
N GLY A 24 9.95 9.47 -12.28
CA GLY A 24 10.98 8.49 -12.56
C GLY A 24 11.99 9.12 -13.51
N SER A 25 13.20 9.28 -13.02
CA SER A 25 14.34 9.77 -13.80
C SER A 25 15.62 8.97 -13.51
N GLY A 26 15.54 8.01 -12.59
CA GLY A 26 16.61 7.08 -12.27
C GLY A 26 16.81 5.97 -13.31
N PRO A 27 17.62 4.96 -12.97
CA PRO A 27 17.85 3.80 -13.81
C PRO A 27 16.56 3.08 -14.23
N VAL A 28 16.59 2.50 -15.43
CA VAL A 28 15.46 1.70 -15.94
C VAL A 28 15.65 0.25 -15.54
N ILE A 29 14.59 -0.34 -14.99
CA ILE A 29 14.49 -1.77 -14.73
C ILE A 29 13.59 -2.39 -15.80
N GLU A 30 14.12 -3.38 -16.50
CA GLU A 30 13.34 -4.20 -17.43
C GLU A 30 12.73 -5.39 -16.68
N LYS A 31 11.43 -5.61 -16.87
CA LYS A 31 10.70 -6.70 -16.21
C LYS A 31 10.37 -7.77 -17.25
N PHE A 32 10.94 -8.95 -17.05
CA PHE A 32 10.72 -10.12 -17.88
C PHE A 32 9.78 -11.09 -17.19
N SER A 33 8.92 -11.72 -17.97
CA SER A 33 8.08 -12.83 -17.52
C SER A 33 8.95 -14.06 -17.26
N PRO A 34 8.94 -14.65 -16.05
CA PRO A 34 9.63 -15.92 -15.80
C PRO A 34 8.95 -17.11 -16.49
N ILE A 35 7.75 -16.94 -17.04
CA ILE A 35 6.99 -18.00 -17.72
C ILE A 35 7.59 -18.30 -19.11
N ASP A 36 7.93 -17.26 -19.86
CA ASP A 36 8.38 -17.38 -21.26
C ASP A 36 9.58 -16.50 -21.62
N GLY A 37 10.15 -15.79 -20.65
CA GLY A 37 11.32 -14.93 -20.83
C GLY A 37 11.07 -13.64 -21.60
N LYS A 38 9.83 -13.33 -21.98
CA LYS A 38 9.52 -12.12 -22.75
C LYS A 38 9.53 -10.87 -21.87
N LEU A 39 9.96 -9.76 -22.45
CA LEU A 39 9.85 -8.44 -21.83
C LEU A 39 8.37 -8.09 -21.65
N LEU A 40 7.97 -7.75 -20.42
CA LEU A 40 6.63 -7.28 -20.07
C LEU A 40 6.53 -5.76 -20.21
N ALA A 41 7.41 -5.04 -19.51
CA ALA A 41 7.46 -3.59 -19.48
C ALA A 41 8.79 -3.10 -18.89
N ARG A 42 9.01 -1.80 -18.95
CA ARG A 42 10.10 -1.08 -18.29
C ARG A 42 9.55 -0.18 -17.20
N VAL A 43 10.29 -0.07 -16.10
CA VAL A 43 9.99 0.85 -15.00
C VAL A 43 11.21 1.74 -14.77
N ARG A 44 11.00 3.05 -14.86
CA ARG A 44 12.05 4.04 -14.58
C ARG A 44 12.01 4.39 -13.10
N THR A 45 13.04 4.01 -12.35
CA THR A 45 13.05 4.18 -10.88
C THR A 45 13.16 5.65 -10.48
N ALA A 46 12.94 5.93 -9.20
CA ALA A 46 13.28 7.23 -8.63
C ALA A 46 14.79 7.50 -8.74
N SER A 47 15.16 8.77 -8.99
CA SER A 47 16.49 9.28 -8.64
C SER A 47 16.58 9.59 -7.14
N ASP A 48 17.78 9.90 -6.65
CA ASP A 48 18.00 10.31 -5.25
C ASP A 48 17.22 11.59 -4.92
N GLU A 49 17.16 12.56 -5.85
CA GLU A 49 16.38 13.79 -5.68
C GLU A 49 14.87 13.52 -5.64
N GLU A 50 14.38 12.60 -6.49
CA GLU A 50 12.98 12.20 -6.47
C GLU A 50 12.60 11.44 -5.20
N TYR A 51 13.53 10.66 -4.63
CA TYR A 51 13.39 10.03 -3.32
C TYR A 51 13.23 11.08 -2.21
N GLU A 52 14.16 12.04 -2.09
CA GLU A 52 14.11 13.09 -1.06
C GLU A 52 12.83 13.94 -1.16
N ARG A 53 12.41 14.24 -2.40
CA ARG A 53 11.13 14.91 -2.65
C ARG A 53 9.95 14.08 -2.19
N THR A 54 9.94 12.79 -2.51
CA THR A 54 8.86 11.87 -2.12
C THR A 54 8.73 11.80 -0.60
N ILE A 55 9.85 11.69 0.13
CA ILE A 55 9.87 11.71 1.60
C ILE A 55 9.32 13.02 2.16
N THR A 56 9.74 14.15 1.59
CA THR A 56 9.24 15.48 2.01
C THR A 56 7.73 15.59 1.82
N ARG A 57 7.22 15.24 0.64
CA ARG A 57 5.77 15.28 0.35
C ARG A 57 4.98 14.30 1.21
N ALA A 58 5.51 13.11 1.44
CA ALA A 58 4.89 12.13 2.34
C ALA A 58 4.79 12.69 3.76
N HIS A 59 5.83 13.36 4.26
CA HIS A 59 5.80 13.99 5.59
C HIS A 59 4.74 15.10 5.67
N GLU A 60 4.66 15.97 4.67
CA GLU A 60 3.61 17.00 4.59
C GLU A 60 2.20 16.42 4.55
N ALA A 61 2.01 15.32 3.82
CA ALA A 61 0.75 14.58 3.78
C ALA A 61 0.43 13.97 5.15
N PHE A 62 1.41 13.37 5.83
CA PHE A 62 1.26 12.79 7.17
C PHE A 62 0.80 13.84 8.20
N LEU A 63 1.34 15.06 8.18
CA LEU A 63 0.92 16.12 9.11
C LEU A 63 -0.57 16.45 9.00
N LYS A 64 -1.17 16.29 7.81
CA LYS A 64 -2.61 16.44 7.57
C LYS A 64 -3.37 15.13 7.86
N TRP A 65 -2.80 13.99 7.49
CA TRP A 65 -3.43 12.68 7.66
C TRP A 65 -3.61 12.29 9.13
N ARG A 66 -2.60 12.55 9.97
CA ARG A 66 -2.61 12.21 11.41
C ARG A 66 -3.76 12.85 12.19
N THR A 67 -4.31 13.95 11.69
CA THR A 67 -5.45 14.67 12.31
C THR A 67 -6.80 14.22 11.77
N THR A 68 -6.82 13.43 10.69
CA THR A 68 -8.03 12.81 10.14
C THR A 68 -8.54 11.74 11.11
N PRO A 69 -9.83 11.74 11.53
CA PRO A 69 -10.33 10.76 12.50
C PRO A 69 -10.14 9.31 12.04
N GLY A 70 -9.78 8.41 12.97
CA GLY A 70 -9.56 6.98 12.69
C GLY A 70 -10.63 6.35 11.79
N PRO A 71 -11.93 6.45 12.11
CA PRO A 71 -12.99 5.89 11.27
C PRO A 71 -13.06 6.46 9.84
N VAL A 72 -12.65 7.72 9.63
CA VAL A 72 -12.59 8.34 8.30
C VAL A 72 -11.39 7.81 7.52
N ARG A 73 -10.25 7.59 8.17
CA ARG A 73 -9.10 6.89 7.57
C ARG A 73 -9.48 5.46 7.15
N GLY A 74 -10.27 4.78 7.99
CA GLY A 74 -10.86 3.48 7.68
C GLY A 74 -11.70 3.50 6.40
N GLU A 75 -12.53 4.53 6.20
CA GLU A 75 -13.33 4.66 4.96
C GLU A 75 -12.44 4.76 3.70
N THR A 76 -11.31 5.48 3.76
CA THR A 76 -10.35 5.51 2.65
C THR A 76 -9.78 4.12 2.35
N VAL A 77 -9.42 3.36 3.38
CA VAL A 77 -8.91 1.98 3.21
C VAL A 77 -10.00 1.03 2.71
N ARG A 78 -11.27 1.23 3.11
CA ARG A 78 -12.41 0.49 2.56
C ARG A 78 -12.54 0.70 1.05
N GLN A 79 -12.39 1.94 0.58
CA GLN A 79 -12.45 2.28 -0.84
C GLN A 79 -11.27 1.68 -1.63
N LEU A 80 -10.08 1.59 -1.01
CA LEU A 80 -8.97 0.83 -1.58
C LEU A 80 -9.36 -0.65 -1.75
N GLY A 81 -9.92 -1.29 -0.72
CA GLY A 81 -10.44 -2.65 -0.80
C GLY A 81 -11.45 -2.84 -1.95
N ASP A 82 -12.38 -1.90 -2.14
CA ASP A 82 -13.33 -1.95 -3.25
C ASP A 82 -12.68 -1.79 -4.63
N ALA A 83 -11.67 -0.93 -4.75
CA ALA A 83 -10.91 -0.79 -5.99
C ALA A 83 -10.15 -2.08 -6.31
N LEU A 84 -9.54 -2.71 -5.30
CA LEU A 84 -8.86 -4.00 -5.44
C LEU A 84 -9.84 -5.11 -5.84
N ARG A 85 -11.04 -5.17 -5.26
CA ARG A 85 -12.09 -6.12 -5.68
C ARG A 85 -12.43 -6.00 -7.15
N LYS A 86 -12.56 -4.76 -7.64
CA LYS A 86 -12.86 -4.49 -9.07
C LYS A 86 -11.70 -4.93 -9.98
N ALA A 87 -10.46 -4.77 -9.53
CA ALA A 87 -9.25 -5.09 -10.30
C ALA A 87 -8.69 -6.50 -10.05
N LYS A 88 -9.34 -7.32 -9.20
CA LYS A 88 -8.75 -8.54 -8.63
C LYS A 88 -8.18 -9.48 -9.69
N SER A 89 -8.98 -9.82 -10.70
CA SER A 89 -8.57 -10.78 -11.73
C SER A 89 -7.45 -10.23 -12.63
N ASP A 90 -7.48 -8.93 -12.94
CA ASP A 90 -6.44 -8.31 -13.76
C ASP A 90 -5.11 -8.18 -12.96
N LEU A 91 -5.16 -7.82 -11.68
CA LEU A 91 -3.98 -7.81 -10.80
C LEU A 91 -3.40 -9.22 -10.60
N ALA A 92 -4.23 -10.24 -10.40
CA ALA A 92 -3.78 -11.62 -10.24
C ALA A 92 -3.05 -12.13 -11.50
N GLN A 93 -3.55 -11.77 -12.68
CA GLN A 93 -2.88 -12.06 -13.95
C GLN A 93 -1.53 -11.34 -14.04
N LEU A 94 -1.43 -10.08 -13.62
CA LEU A 94 -0.15 -9.36 -13.57
C LEU A 94 0.85 -10.05 -12.63
N VAL A 95 0.42 -10.41 -11.42
CA VAL A 95 1.25 -11.16 -10.45
C VAL A 95 1.74 -12.47 -11.06
N THR A 96 0.87 -13.19 -11.77
CA THR A 96 1.26 -14.42 -12.48
C THR A 96 2.31 -14.14 -13.54
N LEU A 97 2.08 -13.14 -14.39
CA LEU A 97 2.99 -12.80 -15.49
C LEU A 97 4.36 -12.32 -15.00
N GLU A 98 4.41 -11.53 -13.93
CA GLU A 98 5.64 -10.89 -13.47
C GLU A 98 6.41 -11.73 -12.43
N MET A 99 5.71 -12.38 -11.50
CA MET A 99 6.33 -13.17 -10.43
C MET A 99 6.43 -14.66 -10.79
N GLY A 100 5.48 -15.18 -11.59
CA GLY A 100 5.50 -16.56 -12.08
C GLY A 100 4.68 -17.56 -11.27
N LYS A 101 3.95 -17.13 -10.23
CA LYS A 101 3.01 -18.00 -9.51
C LYS A 101 1.77 -18.31 -10.34
N ILE A 102 1.08 -19.40 -10.02
CA ILE A 102 -0.16 -19.76 -10.72
C ILE A 102 -1.26 -18.73 -10.44
N VAL A 103 -2.21 -18.58 -11.38
CA VAL A 103 -3.28 -17.57 -11.29
C VAL A 103 -4.08 -17.68 -9.99
N ALA A 104 -4.36 -18.91 -9.52
CA ALA A 104 -5.08 -19.12 -8.27
C ALA A 104 -4.32 -18.55 -7.05
N GLU A 105 -3.00 -18.65 -7.01
CA GLU A 105 -2.19 -18.03 -5.95
C GLU A 105 -2.13 -16.51 -6.12
N GLY A 106 -2.08 -15.99 -7.35
CA GLY A 106 -2.19 -14.57 -7.62
C GLY A 106 -3.54 -13.98 -7.16
N GLU A 107 -4.64 -14.69 -7.40
CA GLU A 107 -5.97 -14.30 -6.92
C GLU A 107 -6.10 -14.39 -5.40
N GLY A 108 -5.47 -15.40 -4.79
CA GLY A 108 -5.37 -15.52 -3.34
C GLY A 108 -4.61 -14.34 -2.73
N GLU A 109 -3.48 -13.95 -3.31
CA GLU A 109 -2.68 -12.84 -2.82
C GLU A 109 -3.42 -11.49 -2.92
N VAL A 110 -4.11 -11.22 -4.03
CA VAL A 110 -4.94 -10.02 -4.14
C VAL A 110 -6.15 -10.08 -3.19
N GLN A 111 -6.68 -11.27 -2.90
CA GLN A 111 -7.72 -11.44 -1.89
C GLN A 111 -7.20 -11.07 -0.49
N GLU A 112 -5.97 -11.45 -0.14
CA GLU A 112 -5.37 -11.05 1.14
C GLU A 112 -5.24 -9.53 1.27
N MET A 113 -4.98 -8.80 0.18
CA MET A 113 -5.01 -7.33 0.18
C MET A 113 -6.40 -6.78 0.49
N ILE A 114 -7.44 -7.41 -0.05
CA ILE A 114 -8.84 -7.02 0.15
C ILE A 114 -9.24 -7.30 1.60
N ASP A 115 -8.89 -8.47 2.12
CA ASP A 115 -9.26 -8.92 3.46
C ASP A 115 -8.58 -8.08 4.54
N ILE A 116 -7.30 -7.71 4.36
CA ILE A 116 -6.64 -6.80 5.30
C ILE A 116 -7.22 -5.39 5.25
N CYS A 117 -7.70 -4.92 4.09
CA CYS A 117 -8.42 -3.64 4.03
C CYS A 117 -9.68 -3.69 4.91
N ASP A 118 -10.50 -4.74 4.81
CA ASP A 118 -11.70 -4.89 5.64
C ASP A 118 -11.36 -5.02 7.13
N PHE A 119 -10.32 -5.78 7.47
CA PHE A 119 -9.83 -5.87 8.83
C PHE A 119 -9.40 -4.49 9.37
N ALA A 120 -8.65 -3.73 8.57
CA ALA A 120 -8.21 -2.38 8.92
C ALA A 120 -9.38 -1.41 9.10
N VAL A 121 -10.48 -1.55 8.35
CA VAL A 121 -11.72 -0.77 8.57
C VAL A 121 -12.27 -1.02 9.97
N GLY A 122 -12.33 -2.28 10.40
CA GLY A 122 -12.71 -2.64 11.77
C GLY A 122 -11.77 -2.00 12.79
N GLN A 123 -10.46 -2.18 12.60
CA GLN A 123 -9.43 -1.66 13.50
C GLN A 123 -9.43 -0.13 13.59
N SER A 124 -9.79 0.58 12.53
CA SER A 124 -9.89 2.05 12.53
C SER A 124 -10.89 2.61 13.55
N ARG A 125 -11.83 1.77 14.01
CA ARG A 125 -12.82 2.06 15.05
C ARG A 125 -12.45 1.46 16.41
N MET A 126 -11.36 0.71 16.47
CA MET A 126 -10.88 -0.05 17.64
C MET A 126 -9.48 0.35 18.11
N LEU A 127 -8.97 1.52 17.69
CA LEU A 127 -7.74 2.11 18.22
C LEU A 127 -7.95 2.68 19.64
N TYR A 128 -8.42 1.83 20.54
CA TYR A 128 -8.74 2.16 21.93
C TYR A 128 -7.47 2.26 22.78
N GLY A 129 -7.51 3.14 23.78
CA GLY A 129 -6.60 3.09 24.91
C GLY A 129 -7.36 2.73 26.19
N LEU A 130 -6.64 2.46 27.27
CA LEU A 130 -7.22 2.13 28.56
C LEU A 130 -7.50 3.40 29.39
N THR A 131 -8.59 3.37 30.16
CA THR A 131 -8.81 4.29 31.29
C THR A 131 -8.54 3.54 32.58
N ILE A 132 -7.63 4.06 33.42
CA ILE A 132 -7.09 3.36 34.60
C ILE A 132 -7.38 4.22 35.84
N GLN A 133 -7.61 3.58 36.99
CA GLN A 133 -7.78 4.28 38.26
C GLN A 133 -6.45 4.87 38.71
N SER A 134 -6.43 6.17 39.00
CA SER A 134 -5.26 6.83 39.57
C SER A 134 -5.23 6.62 41.08
N GLU A 135 -4.04 6.35 41.65
CA GLU A 135 -3.82 6.39 43.09
C GLU A 135 -3.86 7.81 43.66
N ARG A 136 -3.75 8.84 42.81
CA ARG A 136 -3.68 10.24 43.21
C ARG A 136 -5.09 10.85 43.28
N PRO A 137 -5.48 11.50 44.40
CA PRO A 137 -6.77 12.18 44.49
C PRO A 137 -6.98 13.19 43.35
N SER A 138 -8.18 13.21 42.79
CA SER A 138 -8.58 14.13 41.71
C SER A 138 -7.76 14.05 40.41
N HIS A 139 -7.11 12.91 40.13
CA HIS A 139 -6.39 12.66 38.88
C HIS A 139 -7.07 11.58 38.02
N ARG A 140 -6.92 11.71 36.70
CA ARG A 140 -7.31 10.68 35.73
C ARG A 140 -6.06 10.11 35.07
N LEU A 141 -6.04 8.79 34.87
CA LEU A 141 -4.99 8.10 34.13
C LEU A 141 -5.59 7.46 32.88
N MET A 142 -4.99 7.74 31.72
CA MET A 142 -5.39 7.15 30.44
C MET A 142 -4.17 6.81 29.59
N GLU A 143 -4.29 5.73 28.82
CA GLU A 143 -3.36 5.36 27.77
C GLU A 143 -3.86 5.92 26.42
N GLN A 144 -2.94 6.41 25.59
CA GLN A 144 -3.25 6.91 24.26
C GLN A 144 -2.25 6.36 23.25
N TRP A 145 -2.76 6.05 22.06
CA TRP A 145 -1.98 5.64 20.90
C TRP A 145 -1.91 6.80 19.91
N HIS A 146 -0.71 7.10 19.44
CA HIS A 146 -0.46 8.11 18.41
C HIS A 146 0.31 7.49 17.24
N PRO A 147 0.07 7.95 16.00
CA PRO A 147 0.81 7.46 14.86
C PRO A 147 2.30 7.79 14.99
N LEU A 148 3.14 6.84 14.56
CA LEU A 148 4.60 6.97 14.62
C LEU A 148 5.13 8.05 13.67
N GLY A 149 4.52 8.20 12.49
CA GLY A 149 5.06 8.99 11.39
C GLY A 149 5.04 8.23 10.08
N LEU A 150 6.01 8.51 9.23
CA LEU A 150 6.20 7.78 7.98
C LEU A 150 6.67 6.34 8.26
N VAL A 151 6.04 5.38 7.59
CA VAL A 151 6.41 3.97 7.65
C VAL A 151 7.00 3.56 6.30
N GLY A 152 8.31 3.32 6.25
CA GLY A 152 8.96 2.76 5.06
C GLY A 152 8.69 1.27 4.95
N ILE A 153 8.19 0.82 3.80
CA ILE A 153 7.84 -0.58 3.53
C ILE A 153 8.70 -1.09 2.38
N ILE A 154 9.62 -2.01 2.67
CA ILE A 154 10.44 -2.72 1.67
C ILE A 154 9.94 -4.17 1.63
N SER A 155 9.37 -4.59 0.50
CA SER A 155 8.79 -5.92 0.32
C SER A 155 9.66 -6.84 -0.52
N ALA A 156 9.55 -8.15 -0.29
CA ALA A 156 10.20 -9.16 -1.11
C ALA A 156 9.46 -9.40 -2.43
N PHE A 157 10.12 -10.09 -3.38
CA PHE A 157 9.56 -10.34 -4.71
C PHE A 157 8.45 -11.41 -4.73
N ASN A 158 8.41 -12.31 -3.74
CA ASN A 158 7.60 -13.52 -3.79
C ASN A 158 6.12 -13.31 -3.40
N PHE A 159 5.84 -12.24 -2.65
CA PHE A 159 4.49 -11.75 -2.37
C PHE A 159 4.45 -10.24 -2.68
N PRO A 160 4.45 -9.89 -3.98
CA PRO A 160 4.66 -8.51 -4.43
C PRO A 160 3.51 -7.56 -4.06
N VAL A 161 2.33 -8.07 -3.68
CA VAL A 161 1.16 -7.23 -3.38
C VAL A 161 0.64 -7.43 -1.95
N ALA A 162 0.63 -8.66 -1.42
CA ALA A 162 0.10 -8.93 -0.08
C ALA A 162 0.94 -8.30 1.02
N VAL A 163 2.27 -8.53 1.03
CA VAL A 163 3.17 -8.03 2.09
C VAL A 163 3.12 -6.50 2.18
N TRP A 164 3.08 -5.81 1.04
CA TRP A 164 2.88 -4.37 1.00
C TRP A 164 1.53 -3.98 1.61
N SER A 165 0.43 -4.61 1.16
CA SER A 165 -0.92 -4.26 1.60
C SER A 165 -1.14 -4.50 3.10
N TRP A 166 -0.55 -5.55 3.66
CA TRP A 166 -0.65 -5.86 5.09
C TRP A 166 -0.15 -4.71 5.95
N ASN A 167 0.98 -4.13 5.55
CA ASN A 167 1.60 -3.01 6.23
C ASN A 167 0.91 -1.69 5.89
N ALA A 168 0.63 -1.44 4.62
CA ALA A 168 0.06 -0.17 4.15
C ALA A 168 -1.35 0.09 4.71
N ALA A 169 -2.23 -0.92 4.72
CA ALA A 169 -3.60 -0.77 5.22
C ALA A 169 -3.61 -0.45 6.72
N LEU A 170 -2.82 -1.18 7.53
CA LEU A 170 -2.72 -0.96 8.97
C LEU A 170 -2.03 0.37 9.30
N ALA A 171 -0.92 0.70 8.63
CA ALA A 171 -0.25 1.97 8.82
C ALA A 171 -1.20 3.14 8.52
N ALA A 172 -1.93 3.09 7.40
CA ALA A 172 -2.85 4.15 7.01
C ALA A 172 -3.99 4.37 8.03
N VAL A 173 -4.57 3.31 8.60
CA VAL A 173 -5.63 3.49 9.62
C VAL A 173 -5.07 3.92 10.98
N CYS A 174 -3.82 3.58 11.31
CA CYS A 174 -3.15 4.02 12.54
C CYS A 174 -2.79 5.52 12.54
N GLY A 175 -2.77 6.17 11.37
CA GLY A 175 -2.65 7.63 11.20
C GLY A 175 -1.36 8.04 10.51
#